data_AF-A0A7Y1UVX2-F1
#
_entry.id   AF-A0A7Y1UVX2-F1
#
_cell.length_a   1.000
_cell.length_b   1.000
_cell.length_c   1.000
_cell.angle_alpha   90.00
_cell.angle_beta   90.00
_cell.angle_gamma   90.00
#
_symmetry.space_group_name_H-M   'P 1'
#
loop_
_entity.id
_entity.type
_entity.pdbx_description
1 polymer ?
#
loop_
_entity_poly.entity_id
_entity_poly.type
_entity_poly.pdbx_seq_one_letter_code
_entity_poly.pdbx_strand_id
1 'polypeptide(L)'
;FLRSQNEPTLDRQLPKTSDVARLVNDRPAAWVDDDLDDEASNWAHTRPEPTLLIQPDPAAGLVAAHVTELLSFAAALATRS
;
A
#
# COMPACT_ATOMS: atom_id res chain seq x y z
N PHE A 1 -22.17 -29.40 18.26
CA PHE A 1 -21.67 -28.04 18.07
C PHE A 1 -20.68 -28.06 16.90
N LEU A 2 -21.17 -27.87 15.67
CA LEU A 2 -20.33 -27.84 14.47
C LEU A 2 -19.94 -26.38 14.23
N ARG A 3 -18.67 -26.02 14.48
CA ARG A 3 -18.14 -24.74 14.01
C ARG A 3 -18.09 -24.77 12.48
N SER A 4 -18.80 -23.84 11.86
CA SER A 4 -18.75 -23.59 10.41
C SER A 4 -17.30 -23.37 9.98
N GLN A 5 -16.84 -24.07 8.96
CA GLN A 5 -15.51 -23.95 8.34
C GLN A 5 -15.31 -22.61 7.58
N ASN A 6 -16.10 -21.58 7.91
CA ASN A 6 -16.23 -20.36 7.13
C ASN A 6 -16.21 -19.09 7.99
N GLU A 7 -15.82 -19.18 9.27
CA GLU A 7 -15.51 -17.98 10.04
C GLU A 7 -14.15 -17.45 9.56
N PRO A 8 -14.05 -16.18 9.10
CA PRO A 8 -12.75 -15.58 8.87
C PRO A 8 -12.03 -15.55 10.21
N THR A 9 -11.03 -16.40 10.38
CA THR A 9 -10.06 -16.23 11.46
C THR A 9 -9.48 -14.84 11.29
N LEU A 10 -9.66 -13.98 12.28
CA LEU A 10 -9.05 -12.63 12.34
C LEU A 10 -7.54 -12.67 12.03
N ASP A 11 -6.93 -13.84 12.22
CA ASP A 11 -5.51 -14.11 12.09
C ASP A 11 -5.08 -14.52 10.66
N ARG A 12 -6.02 -14.64 9.70
CA ARG A 12 -5.69 -14.99 8.31
C ARG A 12 -5.51 -13.73 7.48
N GLN A 13 -4.27 -13.29 7.34
CA GLN A 13 -3.90 -12.25 6.41
C GLN A 13 -4.09 -12.77 4.97
N LEU A 14 -4.97 -12.12 4.20
CA LEU A 14 -5.08 -12.35 2.76
C LEU A 14 -3.98 -11.54 2.06
N PRO A 15 -3.45 -12.01 0.91
CA PRO A 15 -2.33 -11.37 0.25
C PRO A 15 -2.73 -10.04 -0.41
N LYS A 16 -2.66 -8.94 0.36
CA LYS A 16 -2.98 -7.56 -0.06
C LYS A 16 -2.27 -7.18 -1.36
N THR A 17 -1.00 -7.58 -1.47
CA THR A 17 -0.10 -7.24 -2.56
C THR A 17 -0.60 -7.69 -3.93
N SER A 18 -1.22 -8.87 -4.01
CA SER A 18 -1.69 -9.43 -5.28
C SER A 18 -2.82 -8.61 -5.90
N ASP A 19 -3.76 -8.16 -5.08
CA ASP A 19 -4.88 -7.32 -5.50
C ASP A 19 -4.40 -5.91 -5.85
N VAL A 20 -3.51 -5.34 -5.04
CA VAL A 20 -2.91 -4.04 -5.32
C VAL A 20 -2.14 -4.07 -6.63
N ALA A 21 -1.28 -5.08 -6.84
CA ALA A 21 -0.52 -5.26 -8.08
C ALA A 21 -1.41 -5.29 -9.31
N ARG A 22 -2.52 -6.03 -9.24
CA ARG A 22 -3.51 -6.11 -10.32
C ARG A 22 -4.19 -4.77 -10.58
N LEU A 23 -4.54 -4.03 -9.51
CA LEU A 23 -5.24 -2.76 -9.62
C LEU A 23 -4.36 -1.66 -10.25
N VAL A 24 -3.11 -1.57 -9.80
CA VAL A 24 -2.20 -0.49 -10.21
C VAL A 24 -1.56 -0.78 -11.57
N ASN A 25 -1.28 -2.04 -11.88
CA ASN A 25 -0.62 -2.47 -13.12
C ASN A 25 0.65 -1.63 -13.38
N ASP A 26 0.88 -1.17 -14.60
CA ASP A 26 2.07 -0.40 -15.01
C ASP A 26 1.96 1.11 -14.69
N ARG A 27 1.03 1.51 -13.80
CA ARG A 27 0.92 2.91 -13.38
C ARG A 27 1.80 3.17 -12.16
N PRO A 28 2.45 4.35 -12.07
CA PRO A 28 3.01 4.83 -10.81
C PRO A 28 1.96 4.80 -9.71
N ALA A 29 2.36 4.42 -8.50
CA ALA A 29 1.43 4.24 -7.38
C ALA A 29 2.00 4.80 -6.08
N ALA A 30 1.18 5.50 -5.31
CA ALA A 30 1.43 5.73 -3.90
C ALA A 30 0.47 4.86 -3.09
N TRP A 31 0.98 3.98 -2.24
CA TRP A 31 0.19 3.13 -1.35
C TRP A 31 0.32 3.68 0.07
N VAL A 32 -0.82 4.09 0.63
CA VAL A 32 -0.94 4.62 1.98
C VAL A 32 -1.80 3.69 2.81
N ASP A 33 -1.18 3.03 3.78
CA ASP A 33 -1.79 1.98 4.60
C ASP A 33 -0.98 1.89 5.90
N ASP A 34 -1.64 1.81 7.04
CA ASP A 34 -1.00 1.77 8.36
C ASP A 34 -0.43 0.37 8.70
N ASP A 35 -0.80 -0.65 7.92
CA ASP A 35 -0.41 -2.04 8.08
C ASP A 35 0.32 -2.55 6.82
N LEU A 36 1.37 -1.82 6.43
CA LEU A 36 2.34 -2.26 5.43
C LEU A 36 3.38 -3.16 6.10
N ASP A 37 3.51 -4.38 5.57
CA ASP A 37 4.45 -5.39 6.04
C ASP A 37 5.64 -5.57 5.08
N ASP A 38 6.50 -6.55 5.38
CA ASP A 38 7.64 -6.88 4.54
C ASP A 38 7.23 -7.32 3.13
N GLU A 39 6.05 -7.91 2.94
CA GLU A 39 5.56 -8.32 1.62
C GLU A 39 5.26 -7.08 0.77
N ALA A 40 4.52 -6.11 1.32
CA ALA A 40 4.23 -4.85 0.64
C ALA A 40 5.51 -4.05 0.34
N SER A 41 6.44 -3.99 1.30
CA SER A 41 7.73 -3.34 1.12
C SER A 41 8.55 -4.01 0.01
N ASN A 42 8.70 -5.33 0.02
CA ASN A 42 9.44 -6.07 -0.99
C ASN A 42 8.83 -5.88 -2.39
N TRP A 43 7.51 -5.97 -2.51
CA TRP A 43 6.82 -5.74 -3.77
C TRP A 43 7.10 -4.34 -4.32
N ALA A 44 6.97 -3.30 -3.50
CA ALA A 44 7.22 -1.93 -3.93
C ALA A 44 8.67 -1.72 -4.41
N HIS A 45 9.66 -2.30 -3.71
CA HIS A 45 11.07 -2.21 -4.09
C HIS A 45 11.40 -2.96 -5.39
N THR A 46 10.66 -4.02 -5.70
CA THR A 46 10.88 -4.81 -6.93
C THR A 46 10.14 -4.26 -8.15
N ARG A 47 9.21 -3.31 -7.98
CA ARG A 47 8.46 -2.74 -9.10
C ARG A 47 9.31 -1.78 -9.93
N PRO A 48 9.27 -1.89 -11.27
CA PRO A 48 9.97 -0.95 -12.14
C PRO A 48 9.26 0.41 -12.21
N GLU A 49 7.94 0.47 -12.04
CA GLU A 49 7.20 1.73 -11.99
C GLU A 49 7.45 2.46 -10.67
N PRO A 50 7.54 3.81 -10.69
CA PRO A 50 7.68 4.60 -9.48
C PRO A 50 6.60 4.24 -8.46
N THR A 51 7.04 3.79 -7.29
CA THR A 51 6.15 3.37 -6.20
C THR A 51 6.57 4.08 -4.92
N LEU A 52 5.62 4.72 -4.25
CA LEU A 52 5.80 5.34 -2.94
C LEU A 52 4.99 4.58 -1.90
N LEU A 53 5.62 4.24 -0.78
CA LEU A 53 4.94 3.71 0.40
C LEU A 53 4.91 4.76 1.50
N ILE A 54 3.74 4.99 2.09
CA ILE A 54 3.60 5.78 3.31
C ILE A 54 2.84 4.93 4.31
N GLN A 55 3.40 4.76 5.50
CA GLN A 55 2.78 4.04 6.60
C GLN A 55 2.44 4.99 7.75
N PRO A 56 1.21 5.55 7.79
CA PRO A 56 0.80 6.42 8.88
C PRO A 56 0.76 5.66 10.20
N ASP A 57 0.99 6.36 11.30
CA ASP A 57 0.66 5.84 12.63
C ASP A 57 -0.87 5.63 12.71
N PRO A 58 -1.36 4.43 13.07
CA PRO A 58 -2.79 4.10 13.10
C PRO A 58 -3.59 4.97 14.08
N ALA A 59 -2.97 5.45 15.16
CA ALA A 59 -3.61 6.31 16.15
C ALA A 59 -3.64 7.79 15.73
N ALA A 60 -2.67 8.24 14.94
CA ALA A 60 -2.60 9.62 14.46
C ALA A 60 -3.28 9.83 13.10
N GLY A 61 -3.33 8.78 12.27
CA GLY A 61 -3.82 8.84 10.89
C GLY A 61 -2.94 9.69 9.97
N LEU A 62 -3.53 10.22 8.91
CA LEU A 62 -2.83 11.07 7.95
C LEU A 62 -2.47 12.43 8.55
N VAL A 63 -1.20 12.79 8.46
CA VAL A 63 -0.70 14.12 8.84
C VAL A 63 -0.25 14.92 7.62
N ALA A 64 -0.06 16.22 7.80
CA ALA A 64 0.34 17.13 6.72
C ALA A 64 1.65 16.74 6.02
N ALA A 65 2.58 16.10 6.75
CA ALA A 65 3.81 15.57 6.17
C ALA A 65 3.54 14.51 5.09
N HIS A 66 2.63 13.56 5.34
CA HIS A 66 2.25 12.54 4.34
C HIS A 66 1.64 13.18 3.09
N VAL A 67 0.79 14.20 3.25
CA VAL A 67 0.22 14.93 2.11
C VAL A 67 1.31 15.64 1.30
N THR A 68 2.30 16.23 1.98
CA THR A 68 3.43 16.91 1.33
C THR A 68 4.26 15.94 0.51
N GLU A 69 4.47 14.72 1.02
CA GLU A 69 5.19 13.65 0.33
C GLU A 69 4.44 13.16 -0.92
N LEU A 70 3.12 12.93 -0.80
CA LEU A 70 2.26 12.55 -1.92
C LEU A 70 2.26 13.60 -3.04
N LEU A 71 2.16 14.89 -2.67
CA LEU A 71 2.21 15.99 -3.64
C LEU A 71 3.58 16.09 -4.33
N SER A 72 4.66 15.89 -3.58
CA SER A 72 6.03 15.89 -4.12
C SER A 72 6.24 14.74 -5.09
N PHE A 73 5.74 13.55 -4.77
CA PHE A 73 5.75 12.39 -5.65
C PHE A 73 4.97 12.66 -6.95
N ALA A 74 3.75 13.19 -6.85
CA ALA A 74 2.94 13.53 -8.02
C ALA A 74 3.62 14.58 -8.92
N ALA A 75 4.23 15.61 -8.34
CA ALA A 75 4.97 16.63 -9.08
C ALA A 75 6.21 16.06 -9.80
N ALA A 76 6.92 15.12 -9.17
CA ALA A 76 8.06 14.45 -9.78
C ALA A 76 7.65 13.59 -11.00
N LEU A 77 6.46 12.99 -10.97
CA LEU A 77 5.92 12.24 -12.11
C LEU A 77 5.51 13.16 -13.27
N ALA A 78 4.89 14.32 -12.96
CA ALA A 78 4.49 15.29 -13.97
C ALA A 78 5.68 15.91 -14.73
N THR A 79 6.85 15.98 -14.08
CA THR A 79 8.09 16.51 -14.70
C THR A 79 8.80 15.48 -15.59
N ARG A 80 8.42 14.20 -15.49
CA ARG A 80 9.00 13.07 -16.25
C ARG A 80 8.20 12.68 -17.50
N SER A 81 7.10 13.39 -17.76
CA SER A 81 6.20 13.19 -18.91
C SER A 81 6.58 14.13 -20.06
#